data_AF-A0A2G5B0F6-F1
#
_entry.id   AF-A0A2G5B0F6-F1
#
_cell.length_a   1.000
_cell.length_b   1.000
_cell.length_c   1.000
_cell.angle_alpha   90.00
_cell.angle_beta   90.00
_cell.angle_gamma   90.00
#
_symmetry.space_group_name_H-M   'P 1'
#
loop_
_entity.id
_entity.type
_entity.pdbx_description
1 polymer ?
#
loop_
_entity_poly.entity_id
_entity_poly.type
_entity_poly.pdbx_seq_one_letter_code
_entity_poly.pdbx_strand_id
1 'polypeptide(L)'
;MLIDFDHAIDIDDKGVARHSEQTGTLPFMSVNNLEGNSNERTALDDWESMIYLLCWLGTFGWNSSNRLELDDTAKLSINQWDTDDTSVIAKNKRVHMETNINFQMIVDEFNRNIDYIGPLQALVEMLRAELIDNHNDPKLRGSMRKRTNTSNGSKGGDIFATVEAREQKIDPFKERVANWKSISERLLEVITKAANGSSNILQKSPSEHMDLKTG
;
A
#
# COMPACT_ATOMS: atom_id res chain seq x y z
N MET A 1 -21.02 -1.97 0.22
CA MET A 1 -21.50 -3.11 1.03
C MET A 1 -20.29 -4.00 1.25
N LEU A 2 -19.85 -4.18 2.50
CA LEU A 2 -18.86 -5.21 2.81
C LEU A 2 -19.60 -6.55 2.73
N ILE A 3 -19.07 -7.46 1.93
CA ILE A 3 -19.58 -8.84 1.78
C ILE A 3 -18.65 -9.73 2.63
N ASP A 4 -19.12 -10.90 3.06
CA ASP A 4 -18.33 -11.90 3.82
C ASP A 4 -17.96 -11.53 5.28
N PHE A 5 -18.86 -10.83 6.00
CA PHE A 5 -18.68 -10.58 7.44
C PHE A 5 -18.64 -11.86 8.29
N ASP A 6 -19.13 -12.99 7.75
CA ASP A 6 -19.04 -14.31 8.39
C ASP A 6 -17.59 -14.81 8.54
N HIS A 7 -16.64 -14.17 7.87
CA HIS A 7 -15.20 -14.42 7.99
C HIS A 7 -14.48 -13.43 8.91
N ALA A 8 -15.18 -12.44 9.47
CA ALA A 8 -14.62 -11.53 10.45
C ALA A 8 -14.27 -12.31 11.72
N ILE A 9 -13.10 -12.01 12.27
CA ILE A 9 -12.64 -12.60 13.54
C ILE A 9 -12.77 -11.53 14.61
N ASP A 10 -13.32 -11.90 15.77
CA ASP A 10 -13.34 -11.02 16.93
C ASP A 10 -11.90 -10.80 17.42
N ILE A 11 -11.49 -9.54 17.52
CA ILE A 11 -10.14 -9.15 17.95
C ILE A 11 -9.89 -9.58 19.42
N ASP A 12 -10.94 -9.72 20.22
CA ASP A 12 -10.84 -10.17 21.60
C ASP A 12 -10.78 -11.72 21.73
N ASP A 13 -11.07 -12.45 20.65
CA ASP A 13 -10.97 -13.91 20.61
C ASP A 13 -9.53 -14.33 20.26
N LYS A 14 -8.79 -14.79 21.28
CA LYS A 14 -7.40 -15.27 21.16
C LYS A 14 -7.26 -16.60 20.41
N GLY A 15 -8.32 -17.07 19.74
CA GLY A 15 -8.31 -18.25 18.90
C GLY A 15 -7.32 -18.11 17.75
N VAL A 16 -6.61 -19.20 17.43
CA VAL A 16 -5.76 -19.27 16.24
C VAL A 16 -6.65 -19.02 15.01
N ALA A 17 -6.48 -17.87 14.38
CA ALA A 17 -7.20 -17.50 13.17
C ALA A 17 -7.06 -18.60 12.13
N ARG A 18 -8.16 -19.30 11.83
CA ARG A 18 -8.14 -20.36 10.81
C ARG A 18 -7.89 -19.70 9.45
N HIS A 19 -6.84 -20.16 8.77
CA HIS A 19 -6.65 -19.88 7.35
C HIS A 19 -7.75 -20.60 6.57
N SER A 20 -8.82 -19.90 6.21
CA SER A 20 -9.64 -20.33 5.09
C SER A 20 -8.98 -19.79 3.83
N GLU A 21 -8.35 -20.67 3.05
CA GLU A 21 -7.99 -20.36 1.66
C GLU A 21 -9.29 -20.10 0.90
N GLN A 22 -9.71 -18.84 0.84
CA GLN A 22 -10.83 -18.42 0.02
C GLN A 22 -10.29 -18.05 -1.36
N THR A 23 -10.63 -18.88 -2.34
CA THR A 23 -10.39 -18.64 -3.76
C THR A 23 -10.85 -17.22 -4.14
N GLY A 24 -9.97 -16.41 -4.74
CA GLY A 24 -10.26 -15.06 -5.21
C GLY A 24 -9.92 -13.91 -4.24
N THR A 25 -9.45 -14.19 -3.01
CA THR A 25 -9.05 -13.14 -2.06
C THR A 25 -7.55 -12.81 -2.08
N LEU A 26 -6.73 -13.65 -2.73
CA LEU A 26 -5.27 -13.51 -2.78
C LEU A 26 -4.79 -12.13 -3.25
N PRO A 27 -5.40 -11.48 -4.26
CA PRO A 27 -5.01 -10.14 -4.70
C PRO A 27 -5.17 -9.06 -3.64
N PHE A 28 -6.07 -9.27 -2.69
CA PHE A 28 -6.38 -8.29 -1.66
C PHE A 28 -5.90 -8.71 -0.28
N MET A 29 -5.52 -9.97 -0.06
CA MET A 29 -5.01 -10.44 1.22
C MET A 29 -3.69 -9.74 1.62
N SER A 30 -3.55 -9.38 2.90
CA SER A 30 -2.32 -8.78 3.44
C SER A 30 -1.11 -9.73 3.34
N VAL A 31 0.10 -9.16 3.27
CA VAL A 31 1.37 -9.91 3.26
C VAL A 31 1.47 -10.81 4.50
N ASN A 32 1.09 -10.31 5.68
CA ASN A 32 1.13 -11.11 6.90
C ASN A 32 0.24 -12.36 6.81
N ASN A 33 -0.94 -12.23 6.22
CA ASN A 33 -1.85 -13.35 6.01
C ASN A 33 -1.37 -14.33 4.93
N LEU A 34 -0.82 -13.82 3.83
CA LEU A 34 -0.27 -14.65 2.74
C LEU A 34 0.97 -15.44 3.17
N GLU A 35 1.81 -14.88 4.03
CA GLU A 35 3.01 -15.54 4.53
C GLU A 35 2.71 -16.60 5.61
N GLY A 36 1.47 -16.68 6.10
CA GLY A 36 1.10 -17.56 7.21
C GLY A 36 1.89 -17.27 8.48
N ASN A 37 2.32 -16.02 8.67
CA ASN A 37 3.07 -15.63 9.86
C ASN A 37 2.21 -15.86 11.10
N SER A 38 2.80 -16.41 12.16
CA SER A 38 2.12 -16.62 13.46
C SER A 38 1.82 -15.32 14.22
N ASN A 39 1.87 -14.18 13.54
CA ASN A 39 1.55 -12.90 14.13
C ASN A 39 0.04 -12.79 14.33
N GLU A 40 -0.36 -12.02 15.34
CA GLU A 40 -1.75 -11.69 15.58
C GLU A 40 -2.32 -10.92 14.38
N ARG A 41 -3.50 -11.35 13.89
CA ARG A 41 -4.26 -10.60 12.89
C ARG A 41 -4.80 -9.34 13.53
N THR A 42 -4.66 -8.21 12.84
CA THR A 42 -5.13 -6.93 13.35
C THR A 42 -5.88 -6.17 12.27
N ALA A 43 -6.54 -5.07 12.63
CA ALA A 43 -7.16 -4.17 11.66
C ALA A 43 -6.20 -3.66 10.57
N LEU A 44 -4.88 -3.73 10.79
CA LEU A 44 -3.88 -3.34 9.77
C LEU A 44 -3.88 -4.25 8.55
N ASP A 45 -4.32 -5.50 8.69
CA ASP A 45 -4.45 -6.41 7.56
C ASP A 45 -5.59 -5.97 6.63
N ASP A 46 -6.69 -5.46 7.20
CA ASP A 46 -7.80 -4.86 6.45
C ASP A 46 -7.37 -3.54 5.78
N TRP A 47 -6.61 -2.71 6.49
CA TRP A 47 -6.04 -1.48 5.93
C TRP A 47 -5.09 -1.76 4.75
N GLU A 48 -4.26 -2.80 4.84
CA GLU A 48 -3.42 -3.23 3.72
C GLU A 48 -4.26 -3.72 2.55
N SER A 49 -5.30 -4.50 2.83
CA SER A 49 -6.24 -5.01 1.82
C SER A 49 -6.95 -3.87 1.08
N MET A 50 -7.31 -2.82 1.80
CA MET A 50 -7.91 -1.61 1.21
C MET A 50 -6.92 -0.87 0.30
N ILE A 51 -5.63 -0.79 0.64
CA ILE A 51 -4.62 -0.21 -0.27
C ILE A 51 -4.55 -1.02 -1.57
N TYR A 52 -4.52 -2.36 -1.49
CA TYR A 52 -4.52 -3.20 -2.68
C TYR A 52 -5.76 -2.99 -3.54
N LEU A 53 -6.95 -2.90 -2.93
CA LEU A 53 -8.18 -2.61 -3.64
C LEU A 53 -8.15 -1.24 -4.34
N LEU A 54 -7.70 -0.19 -3.64
CA LEU A 54 -7.61 1.15 -4.22
C LEU A 54 -6.60 1.19 -5.38
N CYS A 55 -5.47 0.48 -5.26
CA CYS A 55 -4.51 0.34 -6.35
C CYS A 55 -5.10 -0.41 -7.55
N TRP A 56 -5.86 -1.47 -7.29
CA TRP A 56 -6.55 -2.24 -8.33
C TRP A 56 -7.53 -1.36 -9.09
N LEU A 57 -8.38 -0.63 -8.36
CA LEU A 57 -9.35 0.30 -8.96
C LEU A 57 -8.67 1.47 -9.69
N GLY A 58 -7.59 2.02 -9.13
CA GLY A 58 -6.81 3.09 -9.76
C GLY A 58 -6.11 2.64 -11.04
N THR A 59 -5.71 1.37 -11.13
CA THR A 59 -5.03 0.81 -12.29
C THR A 59 -6.01 0.36 -13.38
N PHE A 60 -7.00 -0.45 -13.02
CA PHE A 60 -7.90 -1.07 -14.00
C PHE A 60 -9.15 -0.25 -14.32
N GLY A 61 -9.48 0.76 -13.51
CA GLY A 61 -10.75 1.46 -13.57
C GLY A 61 -11.88 0.73 -12.83
N TRP A 62 -13.00 1.42 -12.67
CA TRP A 62 -14.16 0.96 -11.89
C TRP A 62 -15.48 1.02 -12.65
N ASN A 63 -15.51 1.57 -13.87
CA ASN A 63 -16.69 1.62 -14.72
C ASN A 63 -16.32 1.36 -16.19
N SER A 64 -17.34 1.11 -17.02
CA SER A 64 -17.12 0.84 -18.45
C SER A 64 -16.45 1.98 -19.21
N SER A 65 -16.54 3.23 -18.73
CA SER A 65 -15.91 4.38 -19.38
C SER A 65 -14.42 4.54 -19.10
N ASN A 66 -13.91 3.95 -18.01
CA ASN A 66 -12.50 4.05 -17.61
C ASN A 66 -11.84 2.70 -17.38
N ARG A 67 -12.46 1.60 -17.81
CA ARG A 67 -11.86 0.27 -17.70
C ARG A 67 -10.78 0.07 -18.75
N LEU A 68 -9.61 -0.42 -18.35
CA LEU A 68 -8.57 -0.82 -19.30
C LEU A 68 -8.94 -2.15 -19.97
N GLU A 69 -8.60 -2.27 -21.25
CA GLU A 69 -8.74 -3.52 -22.00
C GLU A 69 -7.71 -4.55 -21.54
N LEU A 70 -8.07 -5.84 -21.60
CA LEU A 70 -7.24 -6.92 -21.04
C LEU A 70 -5.84 -6.97 -21.66
N ASP A 71 -5.72 -6.76 -22.98
CA ASP A 71 -4.44 -6.81 -23.69
C ASP A 71 -3.46 -5.70 -23.25
N ASP A 72 -3.98 -4.54 -22.84
CA ASP A 72 -3.17 -3.41 -22.37
C ASP A 72 -2.66 -3.61 -20.94
N THR A 73 -3.22 -4.59 -20.23
CA THR A 73 -2.97 -4.76 -18.80
C THR A 73 -1.98 -5.85 -18.46
N ALA A 74 -1.67 -6.77 -19.38
CA ALA A 74 -0.86 -7.97 -19.10
C ALA A 74 0.55 -7.67 -18.52
N LYS A 75 1.12 -6.50 -18.82
CA LYS A 75 2.46 -6.10 -18.38
C LYS A 75 2.49 -5.26 -17.11
N LEU A 76 1.33 -4.92 -16.56
CA LEU A 76 1.23 -4.07 -15.38
C LEU A 76 1.79 -4.80 -14.17
N SER A 77 2.58 -4.07 -13.38
CA SER A 77 3.23 -4.53 -12.17
C SER A 77 2.22 -5.05 -11.15
N ILE A 78 1.00 -4.49 -11.14
CA ILE A 78 -0.08 -4.92 -10.24
C ILE A 78 -0.56 -6.37 -10.48
N ASN A 79 -0.40 -6.93 -11.68
CA ASN A 79 -0.78 -8.32 -11.97
C ASN A 79 0.01 -9.33 -11.14
N GLN A 80 1.20 -8.94 -10.66
CA GLN A 80 2.03 -9.78 -9.80
C GLN A 80 1.40 -10.02 -8.41
N TRP A 81 0.28 -9.35 -8.10
CA TRP A 81 -0.51 -9.60 -6.90
C TRP A 81 -1.58 -10.69 -7.08
N ASP A 82 -1.80 -11.17 -8.31
CA ASP A 82 -2.81 -12.20 -8.64
C ASP A 82 -2.23 -13.37 -9.47
N THR A 83 -0.95 -13.28 -9.85
CA THR A 83 -0.30 -14.30 -10.69
C THR A 83 0.64 -15.17 -9.85
N ASP A 84 0.70 -16.46 -10.18
CA ASP A 84 1.50 -17.51 -9.53
C ASP A 84 0.95 -17.99 -8.17
N ASP A 85 1.80 -18.68 -7.39
CA ASP A 85 1.44 -19.21 -6.09
C ASP A 85 1.44 -18.13 -4.98
N THR A 86 0.79 -18.46 -3.86
CA THR A 86 0.65 -17.60 -2.68
C THR A 86 1.98 -17.00 -2.20
N SER A 87 3.07 -17.76 -2.26
CA SER A 87 4.38 -17.31 -1.77
C SER A 87 5.02 -16.27 -2.69
N VAL A 88 4.83 -16.43 -4.00
CA VAL A 88 5.27 -15.46 -5.01
C VAL A 88 4.45 -14.18 -4.90
N ILE A 89 3.13 -14.28 -4.77
CA ILE A 89 2.23 -13.13 -4.55
C ILE A 89 2.64 -12.35 -3.30
N ALA A 90 2.87 -13.05 -2.18
CA ALA A 90 3.31 -12.42 -0.91
C ALA A 90 4.61 -11.65 -1.09
N LYS A 91 5.59 -12.25 -1.76
CA LYS A 91 6.89 -11.64 -2.02
C LYS A 91 6.76 -10.39 -2.90
N ASN A 92 5.97 -10.44 -3.96
CA ASN A 92 5.78 -9.29 -4.86
C ASN A 92 5.08 -8.14 -4.14
N LYS A 93 4.00 -8.42 -3.40
CA LYS A 93 3.33 -7.44 -2.54
C LYS A 93 4.27 -6.80 -1.54
N ARG A 94 5.07 -7.62 -0.83
CA ARG A 94 6.07 -7.14 0.11
C ARG A 94 7.08 -6.21 -0.56
N VAL A 95 7.64 -6.61 -1.72
CA VAL A 95 8.59 -5.78 -2.47
C VAL A 95 7.98 -4.45 -2.87
N HIS A 96 6.76 -4.44 -3.41
CA HIS A 96 6.07 -3.22 -3.81
C HIS A 96 5.76 -2.31 -2.61
N MET A 97 5.34 -2.88 -1.48
CA MET A 97 4.95 -2.11 -0.29
C MET A 97 6.13 -1.66 0.59
N GLU A 98 7.30 -2.32 0.53
CA GLU A 98 8.44 -2.09 1.44
C GLU A 98 9.03 -0.68 1.32
N THR A 99 9.01 -0.06 0.13
CA THR A 99 9.60 1.26 -0.09
C THR A 99 8.73 2.13 -0.99
N ASN A 100 8.83 3.46 -0.84
CA ASN A 100 8.13 4.39 -1.72
C ASN A 100 8.52 4.21 -3.20
N ILE A 101 9.80 3.91 -3.48
CA ILE A 101 10.29 3.72 -4.86
C ILE A 101 9.59 2.54 -5.53
N ASN A 102 9.48 1.41 -4.83
CA ASN A 102 8.83 0.23 -5.38
C ASN A 102 7.30 0.43 -5.46
N PHE A 103 6.72 1.13 -4.47
CA PHE A 103 5.29 1.40 -4.48
C PHE A 103 4.89 2.29 -5.66
N GLN A 104 5.76 3.24 -6.04
CA GLN A 104 5.55 4.10 -7.18
C GLN A 104 5.40 3.33 -8.50
N MET A 105 5.99 2.14 -8.62
CA MET A 105 5.82 1.30 -9.80
C MET A 105 4.34 0.92 -10.04
N ILE A 106 3.54 0.82 -8.97
CA ILE A 106 2.10 0.58 -9.04
C ILE A 106 1.35 1.89 -9.30
N VAL A 107 1.69 2.95 -8.57
CA VAL A 107 0.98 4.24 -8.64
C VAL A 107 1.15 4.92 -10.00
N ASP A 108 2.31 4.77 -10.65
CA ASP A 108 2.60 5.31 -11.99
C ASP A 108 1.79 4.63 -13.10
N GLU A 109 1.31 3.41 -12.86
CA GLU A 109 0.49 2.61 -13.77
C GLU A 109 -1.02 2.94 -13.65
N PHE A 110 -1.40 3.85 -12.76
CA PHE A 110 -2.79 4.26 -12.60
C PHE A 110 -3.36 4.82 -13.90
N ASN A 111 -4.59 4.41 -14.21
CA ASN A 111 -5.27 4.80 -15.43
C ASN A 111 -5.60 6.30 -15.39
N ARG A 112 -4.90 7.05 -16.25
CA ARG A 112 -5.04 8.51 -16.38
C ARG A 112 -6.40 8.96 -16.90
N ASN A 113 -7.21 8.05 -17.43
CA ASN A 113 -8.58 8.33 -17.87
C ASN A 113 -9.59 8.35 -16.71
N ILE A 114 -9.16 8.04 -15.49
CA ILE A 114 -10.00 8.14 -14.29
C ILE A 114 -10.04 9.60 -13.82
N ASP A 115 -11.23 10.16 -13.70
CA ASP A 115 -11.41 11.46 -13.06
C ASP A 115 -10.89 11.43 -11.62
N TYR A 116 -10.21 12.50 -11.20
CA TYR A 116 -9.60 12.60 -9.87
C TYR A 116 -8.53 11.55 -9.57
N ILE A 117 -7.82 11.04 -10.58
CA ILE A 117 -6.74 10.08 -10.37
C ILE A 117 -5.60 10.62 -9.49
N GLY A 118 -5.24 11.90 -9.63
CA GLY A 118 -4.19 12.54 -8.80
C GLY A 118 -4.49 12.47 -7.30
N PRO A 119 -5.69 12.91 -6.84
CA PRO A 119 -6.12 12.70 -5.46
C PRO A 119 -6.09 11.23 -4.99
N LEU A 120 -6.45 10.27 -5.86
CA LEU A 120 -6.39 8.84 -5.51
C LEU A 120 -4.94 8.36 -5.35
N GLN A 121 -4.04 8.76 -6.24
CA GLN A 121 -2.59 8.47 -6.13
C GLN A 121 -2.03 8.98 -4.80
N ALA A 122 -2.30 10.24 -4.47
CA ALA A 122 -1.86 10.83 -3.21
C ALA A 122 -2.45 10.11 -1.99
N LEU A 123 -3.72 9.68 -2.06
CA LEU A 123 -4.35 8.94 -0.97
C LEU A 123 -3.65 7.61 -0.71
N VAL A 124 -3.41 6.79 -1.74
CA VAL A 124 -2.77 5.48 -1.54
C VAL A 124 -1.33 5.60 -1.07
N GLU A 125 -0.60 6.61 -1.52
CA GLU A 125 0.76 6.91 -1.06
C GLU A 125 0.77 7.29 0.43
N MET A 126 -0.13 8.17 0.87
CA MET A 126 -0.25 8.56 2.29
C MET A 126 -0.63 7.36 3.16
N LEU A 127 -1.59 6.55 2.72
CA LEU A 127 -2.00 5.34 3.44
C LEU A 127 -0.84 4.34 3.58
N ARG A 128 -0.10 4.09 2.49
CA ARG A 128 1.07 3.20 2.51
C ARG A 128 2.17 3.74 3.43
N ALA A 129 2.44 5.04 3.40
CA ALA A 129 3.43 5.67 4.28
C ALA A 129 3.06 5.50 5.77
N GLU A 130 1.80 5.75 6.14
CA GLU A 130 1.34 5.54 7.52
C GLU A 130 1.35 4.08 7.95
N LEU A 131 1.01 3.16 7.03
CA LEU A 131 0.97 1.72 7.33
C LEU A 131 2.37 1.11 7.48
N ILE A 132 3.33 1.53 6.65
CA ILE A 132 4.64 0.86 6.51
C ILE A 132 5.78 1.68 7.12
N ASP A 133 5.81 3.00 6.97
CA ASP A 133 6.92 3.86 7.43
C ASP A 133 6.70 4.40 8.86
N ASN A 134 5.68 3.91 9.57
CA ASN A 134 5.25 4.35 10.90
C ASN A 134 6.31 4.20 12.02
N HIS A 135 7.50 3.69 11.72
CA HIS A 135 8.57 3.60 12.70
C HIS A 135 8.86 4.98 13.33
N ASN A 136 8.79 5.05 14.66
CA ASN A 136 9.07 6.24 15.45
C ASN A 136 10.53 6.75 15.31
N ASP A 137 11.39 6.00 14.63
CA ASP A 137 12.76 6.41 14.32
C ASP A 137 12.84 6.98 12.89
N PRO A 138 13.13 8.29 12.73
CA PRO A 138 13.35 8.93 11.43
C PRO A 138 14.43 8.26 10.57
N LYS A 139 15.37 7.50 11.17
CA LYS A 139 16.43 6.77 10.46
C LYS A 139 15.93 5.47 9.81
N LEU A 140 14.75 5.01 10.20
CA LEU A 140 14.16 3.72 9.81
C LEU A 140 12.92 3.88 8.91
N ARG A 141 12.59 5.11 8.49
CA ARG A 141 11.48 5.47 7.58
C ARG A 141 11.72 4.98 6.15
N GLY A 142 11.84 3.67 6.01
CA GLY A 142 12.42 3.01 4.86
C GLY A 142 13.90 2.76 5.14
N SER A 143 14.33 1.52 4.93
CA SER A 143 15.75 1.17 4.82
C SER A 143 16.36 2.02 3.70
N MET A 144 16.80 3.24 4.04
CA MET A 144 17.62 4.05 3.17
C MET A 144 18.94 3.32 3.05
N ARG A 145 19.07 2.49 2.01
CA ARG A 145 20.38 2.31 1.37
C ARG A 145 20.81 3.69 0.90
N LYS A 146 21.47 4.45 1.78
CA LYS A 146 22.47 5.41 1.33
C LYS A 146 23.47 4.59 0.54
N ARG A 147 23.33 4.61 -0.80
CA ARG A 147 24.44 4.31 -1.69
C ARG A 147 25.52 5.32 -1.33
N THR A 148 26.43 4.93 -0.44
CA THR A 148 27.74 5.53 -0.43
C THR A 148 28.37 5.10 -1.74
N ASN A 149 28.38 6.01 -2.72
CA ASN A 149 29.33 5.94 -3.82
C ASN A 149 30.71 6.11 -3.19
N THR A 150 31.28 5.03 -2.66
CA THR A 150 32.72 4.96 -2.41
C THR A 150 33.36 4.70 -3.76
N SER A 151 33.68 5.80 -4.42
CA SER A 151 34.64 5.83 -5.51
C SER A 151 35.92 5.12 -5.07
N ASN A 152 36.45 4.30 -5.96
CA ASN A 152 37.75 3.66 -5.82
C ASN A 152 38.83 4.70 -5.49
N GLY A 153 39.42 4.58 -4.32
CA GLY A 153 40.58 5.35 -3.87
C GLY A 153 41.44 4.48 -2.96
N SER A 154 42.65 4.18 -3.42
CA SER A 154 43.60 3.22 -2.87
C SER A 154 44.21 3.61 -1.50
N LYS A 155 44.66 2.57 -0.77
CA LYS A 155 45.80 2.48 0.18
C LYS A 155 45.48 2.37 1.69
N GLY A 156 45.67 1.14 2.19
CA GLY A 156 46.49 0.81 3.37
C GLY A 156 45.99 1.23 4.76
N GLY A 157 45.67 0.25 5.60
CA GLY A 157 45.62 0.44 7.05
C GLY A 157 44.57 -0.42 7.77
N ASP A 158 45.08 -1.37 8.56
CA ASP A 158 44.45 -2.12 9.66
C ASP A 158 43.29 -3.10 9.43
N ILE A 159 43.59 -4.35 9.83
CA ILE A 159 42.80 -5.58 9.69
C ILE A 159 41.88 -5.82 10.92
N PHE A 160 41.82 -4.91 11.90
CA PHE A 160 40.98 -5.09 13.10
C PHE A 160 40.43 -3.76 13.64
N ALA A 161 39.25 -3.34 13.16
CA ALA A 161 38.24 -2.61 13.93
C ALA A 161 37.10 -2.15 13.00
N THR A 162 36.28 -3.08 12.53
CA THR A 162 34.92 -2.73 12.10
C THR A 162 34.02 -3.87 12.54
N VAL A 163 33.61 -3.77 13.81
CA VAL A 163 32.32 -4.34 14.19
C VAL A 163 31.31 -3.54 13.38
N GLU A 164 31.05 -4.01 12.15
CA GLU A 164 29.84 -3.64 11.43
C GLU A 164 28.71 -4.07 12.34
N ALA A 165 28.19 -3.11 13.12
CA ALA A 165 26.87 -3.20 13.68
C ALA A 165 25.97 -3.42 12.46
N ARG A 166 25.66 -4.69 12.17
CA ARG A 166 24.63 -5.06 11.22
C ARG A 166 23.37 -4.38 11.74
N GLU A 167 23.04 -3.22 11.17
CA GLU A 167 21.77 -2.57 11.37
C GLU A 167 20.73 -3.66 11.11
N GLN A 168 20.06 -4.13 12.17
CA GLN A 168 19.03 -5.14 12.04
C GLN A 168 17.97 -4.54 11.12
N LYS A 169 17.83 -5.11 9.92
CA LYS A 169 16.82 -4.70 8.97
C LYS A 169 15.47 -4.95 9.62
N ILE A 170 14.84 -3.88 10.08
CA ILE A 170 13.51 -3.90 10.68
C ILE A 170 12.52 -4.38 9.62
N ASP A 171 11.67 -5.34 9.99
CA ASP A 171 10.58 -5.81 9.13
C ASP A 171 9.32 -4.96 9.43
N PRO A 172 8.96 -3.99 8.57
CA PRO A 172 7.85 -3.08 8.85
C PRO A 172 6.50 -3.80 9.01
N PHE A 173 6.33 -4.96 8.36
CA PHE A 173 5.08 -5.73 8.41
C PHE A 173 4.89 -6.44 9.75
N LYS A 174 5.98 -6.77 10.43
CA LYS A 174 5.95 -7.36 11.78
C LYS A 174 5.83 -6.29 12.86
N GLU A 175 6.58 -5.21 12.72
CA GLU A 175 6.71 -4.17 13.74
C GLU A 175 5.46 -3.32 13.91
N ARG A 176 4.70 -3.10 12.83
CA ARG A 176 3.44 -2.35 12.88
C ARG A 176 2.41 -2.99 13.82
N VAL A 177 2.49 -4.31 14.06
CA VAL A 177 1.56 -5.04 14.94
C VAL A 177 1.61 -4.51 16.37
N ALA A 178 2.79 -4.12 16.88
CA ALA A 178 2.93 -3.62 18.25
C ALA A 178 2.18 -2.29 18.49
N ASN A 179 1.95 -1.50 17.45
CA ASN A 179 1.35 -0.16 17.53
C ASN A 179 0.05 -0.05 16.71
N TRP A 180 -0.62 -1.18 16.44
CA TRP A 180 -1.67 -1.26 15.43
C TRP A 180 -2.85 -0.29 15.64
N LYS A 181 -3.23 -0.02 16.91
CA LYS A 181 -4.31 0.92 17.24
C LYS A 181 -3.97 2.35 16.82
N SER A 182 -2.79 2.82 17.20
CA SER A 182 -2.35 4.18 16.88
C SER A 182 -2.15 4.38 15.37
N ILE A 183 -1.67 3.35 14.66
CA ILE A 183 -1.56 3.39 13.20
C ILE A 183 -2.95 3.47 12.56
N SER A 184 -3.90 2.65 13.05
CA SER A 184 -5.27 2.64 12.55
C SER A 184 -5.96 4.00 12.73
N GLU A 185 -5.73 4.68 13.85
CA GLU A 185 -6.23 6.04 14.09
C GLU A 185 -5.68 7.05 13.06
N ARG A 186 -4.39 7.00 12.75
CA ARG A 186 -3.78 7.88 11.74
C ARG A 186 -4.24 7.57 10.33
N LEU A 187 -4.40 6.29 9.99
CA LEU A 187 -4.98 5.88 8.70
C LEU A 187 -6.42 6.40 8.53
N LEU A 188 -7.22 6.34 9.60
CA LEU A 188 -8.56 6.91 9.62
C LEU A 188 -8.53 8.43 9.43
N GLU A 189 -7.57 9.12 10.05
CA GLU A 189 -7.37 10.56 9.85
C GLU A 189 -7.04 10.91 8.39
N VAL A 190 -6.17 10.13 7.73
CA VAL A 190 -5.83 10.29 6.31
C VAL A 190 -7.09 10.19 5.43
N ILE A 191 -7.90 9.14 5.59
CA ILE A 191 -9.16 8.99 4.83
C ILE A 191 -10.12 10.15 5.12
N THR A 192 -10.29 10.50 6.39
CA THR A 192 -11.23 11.55 6.80
C THR A 192 -10.86 12.90 6.16
N LYS A 193 -9.56 13.24 6.17
CA LYS A 193 -9.04 14.44 5.50
C LYS A 193 -9.28 14.40 4.00
N ALA A 194 -9.00 13.27 3.34
CA ALA A 194 -9.23 13.12 1.90
C ALA A 194 -10.72 13.25 1.54
N ALA A 195 -11.61 12.61 2.28
CA ALA A 195 -13.06 12.66 2.06
C ALA A 195 -13.63 14.08 2.23
N ASN A 196 -13.18 14.81 3.26
CA ASN A 196 -13.55 16.20 3.48
C ASN A 196 -13.02 17.13 2.37
N GLY A 197 -11.78 16.89 1.90
CA GLY A 197 -11.19 17.60 0.77
C GLY A 197 -12.02 17.42 -0.51
N SER A 198 -12.39 16.19 -0.85
CA SER A 198 -13.20 15.87 -2.04
C SER A 198 -14.61 16.47 -1.97
N SER A 199 -15.25 16.45 -0.80
CA SER A 199 -16.58 17.05 -0.60
C SER A 199 -16.58 18.55 -0.88
N ASN A 200 -15.53 19.26 -0.48
CA ASN A 200 -15.36 20.69 -0.75
C ASN A 200 -15.10 21.01 -2.24
N ILE A 201 -14.51 20.08 -2.99
CA ILE A 201 -14.26 20.23 -4.43
C ILE A 201 -15.57 20.03 -5.21
N LEU A 202 -16.36 19.01 -4.86
CA LEU A 202 -17.64 18.70 -5.50
C LEU A 202 -18.71 19.79 -5.25
N GLN A 203 -18.69 20.45 -4.09
CA GLN A 203 -19.61 21.55 -3.80
C GLN A 203 -19.28 22.87 -4.53
N LYS A 204 -18.04 23.05 -5.01
CA LYS A 204 -17.63 24.26 -5.75
C LYS A 204 -17.90 24.20 -7.26
N SER A 205 -18.38 23.06 -7.79
CA SER A 205 -18.63 22.87 -9.23
C SER A 205 -20.12 22.80 -9.59
N PRO A 206 -20.91 23.84 -9.28
CA PRO A 206 -21.93 24.22 -10.28
C PRO A 206 -22.22 25.74 -10.31
N SER A 207 -21.68 26.47 -11.31
CA SER A 207 -22.34 27.63 -11.96
C SER A 207 -21.41 28.42 -12.91
N GLU A 208 -20.79 27.81 -13.93
CA GLU A 208 -20.22 28.59 -15.05
C GLU A 208 -20.48 27.86 -16.37
N HIS A 209 -21.74 27.89 -16.83
CA HIS A 209 -22.09 27.90 -18.25
C HIS A 209 -23.62 27.97 -18.43
N MET A 210 -24.18 29.16 -18.20
CA MET A 210 -25.38 29.61 -18.89
C MET A 210 -25.36 31.13 -18.85
N ASP A 211 -24.80 31.73 -19.89
CA ASP A 211 -25.31 32.96 -20.50
C ASP A 211 -24.36 33.36 -21.62
N LEU A 212 -24.66 32.91 -22.85
CA LEU A 212 -24.26 33.57 -24.10
C LEU A 212 -25.19 33.07 -25.22
N LYS A 213 -26.46 33.50 -25.13
CA LYS A 213 -27.39 33.77 -26.24
C LYS A 213 -28.17 34.98 -25.72
N THR A 214 -28.07 36.18 -26.29
CA THR A 214 -28.45 36.57 -27.65
C THR A 214 -28.01 38.01 -27.91
N GLY A 215 -27.51 38.27 -29.12
CA GLY A 215 -27.38 39.60 -29.72
C GLY A 215 -27.35 39.43 -31.24
#